data_AF-G3FGX0-F1
#
_entry.id   AF-G3FGX0-F1
#
_cell.length_a   1.000
_cell.length_b   1.000
_cell.length_c   1.000
_cell.angle_alpha   90.00
_cell.angle_beta   90.00
_cell.angle_gamma   90.00
#
_symmetry.space_group_name_H-M   'P 1'
#
loop_
_entity.id
_entity.type
_entity.pdbx_description
1 polymer ?
#
loop_
_entity_poly.entity_id
_entity_poly.type
_entity_poly.pdbx_seq_one_letter_code
_entity_poly.pdbx_strand_id
1 'polypeptide(L)' 'IARELHQFTFDLLIKSHMVSVDFPEMMAEITSVQVPKILSGKVKPIYFHTQ' A
#
# COMPACT_ATOMS: atom_id res chain seq x y z
N ILE A 1 5.95 -7.27 -7.95
CA ILE A 1 6.60 -6.86 -6.67
C ILE A 1 6.06 -5.55 -6.09
N ALA A 2 6.34 -4.35 -6.63
CA ALA A 2 5.94 -3.09 -5.95
C ALA A 2 4.43 -2.97 -5.70
N ARG A 3 3.59 -3.28 -6.71
CA ARG A 3 2.13 -3.30 -6.55
C ARG A 3 1.66 -4.37 -5.55
N GLU A 4 2.28 -5.54 -5.54
CA GLU A 4 1.96 -6.61 -4.59
C GLU A 4 2.28 -6.21 -3.15
N LEU A 5 3.42 -5.57 -2.90
CA LEU A 5 3.77 -5.05 -1.57
C LEU A 5 2.80 -3.95 -1.12
N HIS A 6 2.39 -3.07 -2.03
CA HIS A 6 1.36 -2.07 -1.75
C HIS A 6 0.01 -2.71 -1.40
N GLN A 7 -0.38 -3.77 -2.10
CA GLN A 7 -1.61 -4.51 -1.78
C GLN A 7 -1.49 -5.18 -0.41
N PHE A 8 -0.38 -5.89 -0.18
CA PHE A 8 -0.13 -6.59 1.07
C PHE A 8 -0.14 -5.65 2.28
N THR A 9 0.60 -4.54 2.22
CA THR A 9 0.68 -3.59 3.34
C THR A 9 -0.66 -2.90 3.60
N PHE A 10 -1.46 -2.66 2.56
CA PHE A 10 -2.80 -2.11 2.70
C PHE A 10 -3.71 -3.11 3.41
N ASP A 11 -3.75 -4.36 2.96
CA ASP A 11 -4.57 -5.42 3.57
C ASP A 11 -4.13 -5.72 5.01
N LEU A 12 -2.82 -5.68 5.27
CA LEU A 12 -2.24 -5.85 6.60
C LEU A 12 -2.61 -4.70 7.53
N LEU A 13 -2.60 -3.45 7.06
CA LEU A 13 -3.02 -2.30 7.86
C LEU A 13 -4.47 -2.45 8.34
N ILE A 14 -5.37 -2.89 7.47
CA ILE A 14 -6.79 -3.10 7.81
C ILE A 14 -6.97 -4.17 8.89
N LYS A 15 -6.14 -5.21 8.88
CA LYS A 15 -6.21 -6.34 9.81
C LYS A 15 -5.19 -6.25 10.96
N SER A 16 -4.46 -5.15 11.07
CA SER A 16 -3.29 -4.98 11.94
C SER A 16 -3.58 -5.35 13.40
N HIS A 17 -4.72 -4.89 13.93
CA HIS A 17 -5.21 -5.21 15.27
C HIS A 17 -5.55 -6.69 15.50
N MET A 18 -5.88 -7.44 14.44
CA MET A 18 -6.20 -8.87 14.53
C MET A 18 -4.95 -9.76 14.52
N VAL A 19 -3.83 -9.25 14.02
CA VAL A 19 -2.58 -10.01 13.83
C VAL A 19 -1.40 -9.43 14.61
N SER A 20 -1.67 -8.51 15.54
CA SER A 20 -0.68 -7.90 16.43
C SER A 20 0.51 -7.27 15.69
N VAL A 21 0.21 -6.53 14.62
CA VAL A 21 1.23 -5.75 13.88
C VAL A 21 1.01 -4.26 14.14
N ASP A 22 2.04 -3.61 14.67
CA ASP A 22 2.03 -2.16 14.89
C ASP A 22 2.49 -1.41 13.64
N PHE A 23 1.76 -0.35 13.29
CA PHE A 23 2.15 0.58 12.24
C PHE A 23 2.59 1.91 12.85
N PRO A 24 3.83 2.37 12.58
CA PRO A 24 4.23 3.74 12.90
C PRO A 24 3.27 4.76 12.26
N GLU A 25 3.02 5.88 12.93
CA GLU A 25 2.04 6.90 12.51
C GLU A 25 2.16 7.27 11.03
N MET A 26 3.38 7.63 10.59
CA MET A 26 3.65 7.99 9.20
C MET A 26 3.35 6.85 8.22
N MET A 27 3.65 5.60 8.60
CA MET A 27 3.40 4.44 7.74
C MET A 27 1.91 4.13 7.64
N ALA A 28 1.15 4.32 8.72
CA ALA A 28 -0.30 4.21 8.71
C ALA A 28 -0.93 5.29 7.82
N GLU A 29 -0.45 6.53 7.90
CA GLU A 29 -0.92 7.63 7.04
C GLU A 29 -0.62 7.36 5.56
N ILE A 30 0.63 7.02 5.21
CA ILE A 30 1.01 6.75 3.82
C ILE A 30 0.20 5.58 3.26
N THR A 31 0.07 4.50 4.04
CA THR A 31 -0.65 3.29 3.60
C THR A 31 -2.16 3.51 3.50
N SER A 32 -2.76 4.35 4.34
CA SER A 32 -4.20 4.63 4.28
C SER A 32 -4.58 5.71 3.26
N VAL A 33 -3.71 6.69 3.00
CA VAL A 33 -4.02 7.85 2.15
C VAL A 33 -3.44 7.72 0.75
N GLN A 34 -2.19 7.28 0.62
CA GLN A 34 -1.47 7.34 -0.67
C GLN A 34 -1.54 6.02 -1.42
N VAL A 35 -1.35 4.88 -0.74
CA VAL A 35 -1.37 3.55 -1.37
C VAL A 35 -2.68 3.24 -2.10
N PRO A 36 -3.89 3.59 -1.61
CA PRO A 36 -5.13 3.36 -2.35
C PRO A 36 -5.20 4.08 -3.70
N LYS A 37 -4.50 5.22 -3.85
CA LYS A 37 -4.42 5.94 -5.13
C LYS A 37 -3.62 5.14 -6.16
N ILE A 38 -2.61 4.39 -5.73
CA ILE A 38 -1.86 3.46 -6.59
C ILE A 38 -2.72 2.23 -6.92
N LEU A 39 -3.36 1.64 -5.91
CA LEU A 39 -4.17 0.42 -6.10
C LEU A 39 -5.39 0.66 -7.02
N SER A 40 -6.02 1.84 -6.91
CA SER A 40 -7.13 2.29 -7.79
C SER A 40 -6.69 2.83 -9.16
N GLY A 41 -5.37 2.91 -9.42
CA GLY A 41 -4.83 3.34 -10.72
C GLY A 41 -4.84 4.86 -10.97
N LYS A 42 -5.15 5.69 -9.96
CA LYS A 42 -5.01 7.16 -10.03
C LYS A 42 -3.54 7.60 -10.07
N VAL A 43 -2.65 6.78 -9.50
CA VAL A 43 -1.20 6.93 -9.59
C VAL A 43 -0.64 5.69 -10.27
N LYS A 44 0.17 5.88 -11.31
CA LYS A 44 0.79 4.80 -12.08
C LYS A 44 2.30 5.00 -12.13
N PRO A 45 3.11 3.93 -12.03
CA PRO A 45 4.54 4.04 -12.18
C PRO A 45 4.89 4.33 -13.65
N ILE A 46 6.09 4.88 -13.85
CA ILE A 46 6.67 5.06 -15.19
C ILE A 46 7.39 3.77 -15.56
N TYR A 47 6.93 3.09 -16.60
CA TYR A 47 7.58 1.90 -17.12
C TYR A 47 8.54 2.28 -18.25
N PHE A 48 9.75 1.70 -18.25
CA PHE A 48 10.72 1.85 -19.33
C PHE A 48 10.40 0.96 -20.55
N HIS A 49 9.76 -0.18 -20.32
CA HIS A 49 9.36 -1.14 -21.34
C HIS A 49 7.87 -1.48 -21.16
N THR A 50 7.24 -1.96 -22.23
CA THR A 50 5.84 -2.43 -22.18
C THR A 50 5.70 -3.48 -21.08
N GLN A 51 4.65 -3.32 -20.27
CA GLN A 51 4.37 -4.19 -19.13
C GLN A 51 3.65 -5.47 -19.55
#